data_AF-A0A950D545-F1
#
_entry.id   AF-A0A950D545-F1
#
_cell.length_a   1.000
_cell.length_b   1.000
_cell.length_c   1.000
_cell.angle_alpha   90.00
_cell.angle_beta   90.00
_cell.angle_gamma   90.00
#
_symmetry.space_group_name_H-M   'P 1'
#
loop_
_entity.id
_entity.type
_entity.pdbx_description
1 polymer ?
#
loop_
_entity_poly.entity_id
_entity_poly.type
_entity_poly.pdbx_seq_one_letter_code
_entity_poly.pdbx_strand_id
1 'polypeptide(L)'
;MKLVITVIMSVAFSFGAWANQCTKYSDDAGRWRDPLKPSDRIKYLCDRKVPKWVAKQGVMVITNMNQADCDAAVQFAQDAESWHFDWFLWNRIGCEGGMVIEIL
;
A
#
# COMPACT_ATOMS: atom_id res chain seq x y z
N MET A 1 -31.13 52.32 5.30
CA MET A 1 -29.67 52.09 5.48
C MET A 1 -29.36 50.68 5.02
N LYS A 2 -28.32 50.49 4.18
CA LYS A 2 -28.00 49.23 3.50
C LYS A 2 -27.49 48.17 4.48
N LEU A 3 -27.99 46.94 4.35
CA LEU A 3 -27.51 45.73 5.01
C LEU A 3 -26.10 45.36 4.52
N VAL A 4 -25.23 44.96 5.44
CA VAL A 4 -23.99 44.23 5.13
C VAL A 4 -23.94 43.00 6.03
N ILE A 5 -24.32 41.85 5.48
CA ILE A 5 -24.15 40.54 6.10
C ILE A 5 -22.82 39.99 5.60
N THR A 6 -21.79 40.04 6.45
CA THR A 6 -20.49 39.45 6.14
C THR A 6 -20.56 37.95 6.38
N VAL A 7 -20.60 37.16 5.31
CA VAL A 7 -20.48 35.69 5.38
C VAL A 7 -19.00 35.35 5.50
N ILE A 8 -18.57 34.86 6.66
CA ILE A 8 -17.23 34.34 6.87
C ILE A 8 -17.22 32.90 6.34
N MET A 9 -16.62 32.71 5.16
CA MET A 9 -16.45 31.40 4.53
C MET A 9 -15.21 30.73 5.14
N SER A 10 -15.43 29.86 6.12
CA SER A 10 -14.37 29.06 6.74
C SER A 10 -13.88 28.00 5.74
N VAL A 11 -12.73 28.23 5.12
CA VAL A 11 -12.05 27.20 4.31
C VAL A 11 -11.45 26.18 5.29
N ALA A 12 -12.08 25.03 5.41
CA ALA A 12 -11.51 23.89 6.10
C ALA A 12 -10.33 23.36 5.28
N PHE A 13 -9.11 23.77 5.64
CA PHE A 13 -7.90 23.11 5.16
C PHE A 13 -7.82 21.75 5.87
N SER A 14 -8.32 20.73 5.21
CA SER A 14 -7.99 19.35 5.55
C SER A 14 -6.47 19.20 5.38
N PHE A 15 -5.74 19.18 6.49
CA PHE A 15 -4.34 18.73 6.49
C PHE A 15 -4.36 17.28 6.03
N GLY A 16 -4.12 17.07 4.73
CA GLY A 16 -3.93 15.75 4.17
C GLY A 16 -2.81 15.09 4.94
N ALA A 17 -3.12 13.99 5.62
CA ALA A 17 -2.11 13.09 6.14
C ALA A 17 -1.12 12.83 5.00
N TRP A 18 0.17 12.97 5.28
CA TRP A 18 1.22 12.58 4.35
C TRP A 18 0.97 11.10 4.09
N ALA A 19 0.39 10.78 2.94
CA ALA A 19 0.27 9.40 2.52
C ALA A 19 1.71 8.93 2.33
N ASN A 20 2.21 8.10 3.26
CA ASN A 20 3.54 7.50 3.14
C ASN A 20 3.64 6.95 1.73
N GLN A 21 4.54 7.49 0.91
CA GLN A 21 4.61 7.07 -0.48
C GLN A 21 5.36 5.73 -0.54
N CYS A 22 4.83 4.79 -1.31
CA CYS A 22 5.52 3.54 -1.62
C CYS A 22 5.97 3.57 -3.08
N THR A 23 7.18 3.08 -3.34
CA THR A 23 7.78 3.08 -4.67
C THR A 23 8.29 1.66 -4.99
N LYS A 24 8.07 1.19 -6.23
CA LYS A 24 8.64 -0.07 -6.71
C LYS A 24 10.11 0.11 -7.10
N TYR A 25 10.91 -0.94 -6.89
CA TYR A 25 12.32 -0.97 -7.29
C TYR A 25 12.59 -1.87 -8.50
N SER A 26 11.56 -2.54 -9.04
CA SER A 26 11.68 -3.41 -10.22
C SER A 26 10.31 -3.64 -10.87
N ASP A 27 10.33 -4.16 -12.10
CA ASP A 27 9.13 -4.39 -12.92
C ASP A 27 8.80 -5.88 -13.16
N ASP A 28 9.60 -6.80 -12.62
CA ASP A 28 9.46 -8.23 -12.90
C ASP A 28 9.41 -9.05 -11.61
N ALA A 29 8.19 -9.25 -11.10
CA ALA A 29 7.92 -10.32 -10.17
C ALA A 29 7.20 -11.42 -10.91
N GLY A 30 7.66 -12.64 -10.70
CA GLY A 30 7.00 -13.83 -11.19
C GLY A 30 5.55 -13.96 -10.68
N ARG A 31 4.94 -15.09 -11.00
CA ARG A 31 3.52 -15.34 -10.69
C ARG A 31 3.28 -15.51 -9.19
N TRP A 32 2.20 -14.89 -8.70
CA TRP A 32 1.62 -15.15 -7.38
C TRP A 32 0.52 -16.18 -7.49
N ARG A 33 0.53 -17.21 -6.65
CA ARG A 33 -0.63 -18.11 -6.52
C ARG A 33 -0.95 -18.37 -5.07
N ASP A 34 -1.94 -17.65 -4.56
CA ASP A 34 -2.47 -17.78 -3.22
C ASP A 34 -4.00 -17.62 -3.25
N PRO A 35 -4.75 -18.11 -2.24
CA PRO A 35 -6.18 -17.81 -2.16
C PRO A 35 -6.49 -16.32 -2.04
N LEU A 36 -5.56 -15.52 -1.52
CA LEU A 36 -5.67 -14.06 -1.47
C LEU A 36 -4.88 -13.42 -2.60
N LYS A 37 -5.43 -12.33 -3.14
CA LYS A 37 -4.67 -11.43 -3.99
C LYS A 37 -3.48 -10.87 -3.21
N PRO A 38 -2.44 -10.42 -3.90
CA PRO A 38 -1.28 -9.92 -3.19
C PRO A 38 -1.50 -8.77 -2.21
N SER A 39 -2.27 -7.75 -2.62
CA SER A 39 -2.64 -6.63 -1.76
C SER A 39 -3.40 -7.09 -0.53
N ASP A 40 -4.36 -8.00 -0.71
CA ASP A 40 -5.07 -8.65 0.39
C ASP A 40 -4.12 -9.45 1.29
N ARG A 41 -3.09 -10.07 0.73
CA ARG A 41 -2.05 -10.76 1.51
C ARG A 41 -1.19 -9.77 2.30
N ILE A 42 -0.77 -8.65 1.70
CA ILE A 42 -0.05 -7.59 2.42
C ILE A 42 -0.90 -7.10 3.59
N LYS A 43 -2.18 -6.81 3.33
CA LYS A 43 -3.14 -6.41 4.37
C LYS A 43 -3.21 -7.44 5.48
N TYR A 44 -3.39 -8.72 5.15
CA TYR A 44 -3.41 -9.81 6.13
C TYR A 44 -2.14 -9.85 6.99
N LEU A 45 -0.96 -9.73 6.37
CA LEU A 45 0.32 -9.76 7.06
C LEU A 45 0.49 -8.56 8.00
N CYS A 46 0.09 -7.37 7.53
CA CYS A 46 0.06 -6.14 8.32
C CYS A 46 -0.89 -6.22 9.52
N ASP A 47 -2.10 -6.75 9.32
CA ASP A 47 -3.13 -6.90 10.36
C ASP A 47 -2.72 -7.95 11.40
N ARG A 48 -2.05 -9.03 10.98
CA ARG A 48 -1.58 -10.11 11.85
C ARG A 48 -0.18 -9.90 12.42
N LYS A 49 0.53 -8.84 12.00
CA LYS A 49 1.94 -8.59 12.30
C LYS A 49 2.84 -9.80 12.00
N VAL A 50 2.57 -10.47 10.87
CA VAL A 50 3.36 -11.61 10.39
C VAL A 50 4.26 -11.13 9.25
N PRO A 51 5.59 -11.28 9.32
CA PRO A 51 6.49 -10.68 8.35
C PRO A 51 6.68 -11.51 7.08
N LYS A 52 6.11 -12.72 6.99
CA LYS A 52 6.38 -13.63 5.86
C LYS A 52 5.19 -14.51 5.55
N TRP A 53 4.94 -14.73 4.26
CA TRP A 53 3.99 -15.71 3.75
C TRP A 53 4.59 -16.53 2.61
N VAL A 54 4.31 -17.82 2.61
CA VAL A 54 4.65 -18.73 1.51
C VAL A 54 3.36 -19.13 0.83
N ALA A 55 3.19 -18.70 -0.42
CA ALA A 55 2.03 -19.05 -1.23
C ALA A 55 2.26 -20.39 -1.96
N LYS A 56 1.30 -20.84 -2.77
CA LYS A 56 1.52 -21.98 -3.67
C LYS A 56 2.56 -21.64 -4.74
N GLN A 57 2.67 -20.37 -5.10
CA GLN A 57 3.73 -19.81 -5.94
C GLN A 57 4.06 -18.40 -5.46
N GLY A 58 5.33 -18.15 -5.17
CA GLY A 58 5.85 -16.89 -4.62
C GLY A 58 6.00 -16.91 -3.09
N VAL A 59 6.98 -16.16 -2.59
CA VAL A 59 7.20 -15.92 -1.16
C VAL A 59 7.19 -14.42 -0.90
N MET A 60 6.26 -13.95 -0.06
CA MET A 60 6.18 -12.55 0.34
C MET A 60 6.89 -12.35 1.67
N VAL A 61 7.77 -11.36 1.76
CA VAL A 61 8.49 -10.96 2.96
C VAL A 61 8.28 -9.46 3.20
N ILE A 62 7.90 -9.08 4.41
CA ILE A 62 7.75 -7.70 4.87
C ILE A 62 8.77 -7.46 5.98
N THR A 63 9.59 -6.43 5.80
CA THR A 63 10.58 -5.98 6.80
C THR A 63 10.23 -4.58 7.30
N ASN A 64 10.61 -4.25 8.53
CA ASN A 64 10.32 -2.95 9.18
C ASN A 64 8.83 -2.56 9.15
N MET A 65 7.95 -3.55 9.36
CA MET A 65 6.51 -3.36 9.30
C MET A 65 6.04 -2.30 10.32
N ASN A 66 5.41 -1.24 9.81
CA ASN A 66 4.77 -0.20 10.60
C ASN A 66 3.39 0.11 10.01
N GLN A 67 2.47 0.62 10.83
CA GLN A 67 1.07 0.73 10.41
C GLN A 67 0.86 1.79 9.31
N ALA A 68 1.62 2.88 9.35
CA ALA A 68 1.48 3.96 8.38
C ALA A 68 1.90 3.50 6.96
N ASP A 69 2.97 2.72 6.86
CA ASP A 69 3.41 2.13 5.59
C ASP A 69 2.53 0.96 5.13
N CYS A 70 1.89 0.23 6.06
CA CYS A 70 0.99 -0.86 5.71
C CYS A 70 -0.18 -0.40 4.83
N ASP A 71 -0.85 0.69 5.19
CA ASP A 71 -1.99 1.19 4.42
C ASP A 71 -1.54 1.70 3.04
N ALA A 72 -0.40 2.40 3.00
CA ALA A 72 0.20 2.87 1.76
C ALA A 72 0.64 1.72 0.83
N ALA A 73 1.24 0.68 1.37
CA ALA A 73 1.70 -0.46 0.58
C ALA A 73 0.55 -1.30 0.04
N VAL A 74 -0.54 -1.44 0.80
CA VAL A 74 -1.77 -2.08 0.31
C VAL A 74 -2.34 -1.29 -0.87
N GLN A 75 -2.46 0.03 -0.74
CA GLN A 75 -2.94 0.88 -1.83
C GLN A 75 -2.05 0.78 -3.07
N PHE A 76 -0.73 0.91 -2.90
CA PHE A 76 0.22 0.75 -4.00
C PHE A 76 0.11 -0.62 -4.68
N ALA A 77 0.00 -1.69 -3.89
CA ALA A 77 -0.14 -3.04 -4.43
C ALA A 77 -1.46 -3.22 -5.20
N GLN A 78 -2.55 -2.60 -4.76
CA GLN A 78 -3.82 -2.61 -5.50
C GLN A 78 -3.70 -1.89 -6.85
N ASP A 79 -3.00 -0.76 -6.89
CA ASP A 79 -2.79 0.01 -8.11
C ASP A 79 -1.83 -0.69 -9.10
N ALA A 80 -0.92 -1.51 -8.58
CA ALA A 80 0.08 -2.24 -9.34
C ALA A 80 -0.24 -3.73 -9.56
N GLU A 81 -1.40 -4.19 -9.11
CA GLU A 81 -1.90 -5.54 -9.37
C GLU A 81 -2.33 -5.68 -10.83
N SER A 82 -1.95 -6.79 -11.48
CA SER A 82 -2.43 -7.05 -12.83
C SER A 82 -3.94 -7.31 -12.86
N TRP A 83 -4.55 -7.11 -14.03
CA TRP A 83 -5.96 -7.41 -14.25
C TRP A 83 -6.32 -8.89 -14.01
N HIS A 84 -5.34 -9.80 -14.05
CA HIS A 84 -5.53 -11.22 -13.81
C HIS A 84 -5.38 -11.62 -12.33
N PHE A 85 -5.01 -10.69 -11.45
CA PHE A 85 -4.86 -10.88 -10.00
C PHE A 85 -3.86 -11.98 -9.58
N ASP A 86 -3.09 -12.53 -10.53
CA ASP A 86 -2.06 -13.57 -10.32
C ASP A 86 -0.65 -13.07 -10.67
N TRP A 87 -0.53 -11.81 -11.10
CA TRP A 87 0.72 -11.22 -11.58
C TRP A 87 1.00 -9.89 -10.90
N PHE A 88 2.27 -9.67 -10.58
CA PHE A 88 2.81 -8.46 -10.00
C PHE A 88 3.55 -7.62 -11.03
N LEU A 89 3.35 -6.31 -11.01
CA LEU A 89 4.20 -5.38 -11.78
C LEU A 89 5.47 -4.98 -11.01
N TRP A 90 5.85 -5.72 -9.95
CA TRP A 90 6.96 -5.41 -9.04
C TRP A 90 7.40 -6.60 -8.18
N ASN A 91 8.70 -6.79 -7.93
CA ASN A 91 9.21 -7.77 -6.95
C ASN A 91 9.63 -7.16 -5.62
N ARG A 92 9.73 -5.83 -5.55
CA ARG A 92 10.16 -5.11 -4.37
C ARG A 92 9.53 -3.74 -4.30
N ILE A 93 8.95 -3.41 -3.15
CA ILE A 93 8.43 -2.09 -2.80
C ILE A 93 9.15 -1.60 -1.55
N GLY A 94 9.50 -0.32 -1.52
CA GLY A 94 9.86 0.39 -0.30
C GLY A 94 8.93 1.55 -0.05
N CYS A 95 8.59 1.77 1.22
CA CYS A 95 7.77 2.88 1.67
C CYS A 95 8.62 3.87 2.48
N GLU A 96 8.22 5.14 2.50
CA GLU A 96 8.94 6.24 3.15
C GLU A 96 9.21 6.01 4.65
N GLY A 97 8.32 5.31 5.35
CA GLY A 97 8.52 4.93 6.76
C GLY A 97 9.54 3.80 6.96
N GLY A 98 10.19 3.32 5.90
CA GLY A 98 11.25 2.32 5.94
C GLY A 98 10.77 0.88 5.83
N MET A 99 9.47 0.63 5.67
CA MET A 99 8.93 -0.70 5.38
C MET A 99 9.36 -1.14 3.97
N VAL A 100 9.78 -2.40 3.83
CA VAL A 100 10.12 -3.00 2.54
C VAL A 100 9.34 -4.30 2.37
N ILE A 101 8.72 -4.47 1.20
CA ILE A 101 8.03 -5.69 0.78
C ILE A 101 8.80 -6.31 -0.37
N GLU A 102 9.11 -7.59 -0.27
CA GLU A 102 9.80 -8.37 -1.30
C GLU A 102 9.02 -9.62 -1.64
N ILE A 103 9.04 -9.97 -2.92
CA ILE A 103 8.42 -11.18 -3.46
C ILE A 103 9.46 -11.96 -4.24
N LEU A 104 9.69 -13.19 -3.78
CA LEU A 104 10.68 -14.13 -4.30
C LEU A 104 10.02 -15.29 -5.05
#